data_AF-A0AAX1K786-F1
#
_entry.id   AF-A0AAX1K786-F1
#
_cell.length_a   1.000
_cell.length_b   1.000
_cell.length_c   1.000
_cell.angle_alpha   90.00
_cell.angle_beta   90.00
_cell.angle_gamma   90.00
#
_symmetry.space_group_name_H-M   'P 1'
#
loop_
_entity.id
_entity.type
_entity.pdbx_description
1 polymer ?
#
loop_
_entity_poly.entity_id
_entity_poly.type
_entity_poly.pdbx_seq_one_letter_code
_entity_poly.pdbx_strand_id
1 'polypeptide(L)'
;MAKLGRNELYTIAGVNQHAEFEKFISDLLFKPKERNDFYKKILAINSNVSTDTFREYFEEYAAERKSQQQDFTPDSVSELLAKITRNDNSSESGWSGYDPTAGTGSLIIKKWNDDRLSETPFSYAPHNYLYMVEEFGDNVIPYLLHNIAIRGMNCVVIHGDTLERNIKQIYFVQNSHDDYMKFSDINVMPHTDKVKEEFNVSNWSEKAIEHVESDKVAYIPALPMHRKHIITFGDGDDD
;
A
#
# COMPACT_ATOMS: atom_id res chain seq x y z
N MET A 1 -17.14 -15.62 -6.66
CA MET A 1 -16.95 -14.53 -5.67
C MET A 1 -17.75 -13.34 -6.14
N ALA A 2 -18.39 -12.62 -5.23
CA ALA A 2 -19.08 -11.39 -5.58
C ALA A 2 -18.04 -10.33 -6.01
N LYS A 3 -18.40 -9.52 -7.01
CA LYS A 3 -17.57 -8.41 -7.47
C LYS A 3 -17.67 -7.30 -6.42
N LEU A 4 -16.55 -6.85 -5.87
CA LEU A 4 -16.53 -5.72 -4.94
C LEU A 4 -16.61 -4.43 -5.75
N GLY A 5 -17.81 -3.87 -5.87
CA GLY A 5 -18.04 -2.59 -6.53
C GLY A 5 -18.54 -1.51 -5.58
N ARG A 6 -18.97 -0.39 -6.16
CA ARG A 6 -19.54 0.75 -5.44
C ARG A 6 -20.68 0.38 -4.50
N ASN A 7 -21.63 -0.43 -4.97
CA ASN A 7 -22.83 -0.74 -4.19
C ASN A 7 -22.50 -1.56 -2.94
N GLU A 8 -21.57 -2.50 -3.06
CA GLU A 8 -21.08 -3.32 -1.93
C GLU A 8 -20.33 -2.46 -0.92
N LEU A 9 -19.44 -1.58 -1.39
CA LEU A 9 -18.71 -0.64 -0.53
C LEU A 9 -19.65 0.29 0.24
N TYR A 10 -20.68 0.82 -0.42
CA TYR A 10 -21.72 1.65 0.20
C TYR A 10 -22.53 0.90 1.24
N THR A 11 -22.91 -0.34 0.93
CA THR A 11 -23.62 -1.19 1.87
C THR A 11 -22.80 -1.48 3.12
N ILE A 12 -21.51 -1.79 2.96
CA ILE A 12 -20.61 -2.07 4.10
C ILE A 12 -20.38 -0.81 4.94
N ALA A 13 -20.20 0.35 4.30
CA ALA A 13 -19.95 1.62 4.95
C ALA A 13 -21.23 2.27 5.54
N GLY A 14 -22.42 1.82 5.13
CA GLY A 14 -23.70 2.40 5.56
C GLY A 14 -23.96 3.79 4.98
N VAL A 15 -23.48 4.04 3.76
CA VAL A 15 -23.60 5.33 3.05
C VAL A 15 -24.30 5.14 1.72
N ASN A 16 -24.80 6.22 1.12
CA ASN A 16 -25.50 6.17 -0.18
C ASN A 16 -24.91 7.11 -1.23
N GLN A 17 -23.97 7.99 -0.84
CA GLN A 17 -23.40 9.00 -1.72
C GLN A 17 -21.87 8.97 -1.71
N HIS A 18 -21.25 9.43 -2.80
CA HIS A 18 -19.80 9.49 -2.95
C HIS A 18 -19.13 10.35 -1.88
N ALA A 19 -19.65 11.56 -1.65
CA ALA A 19 -19.12 12.45 -0.62
C ALA A 19 -19.21 11.84 0.79
N GLU A 20 -20.27 11.08 1.07
CA GLU A 20 -20.40 10.35 2.34
C GLU A 20 -19.37 9.23 2.45
N PHE A 21 -19.09 8.52 1.37
CA PHE A 21 -18.08 7.47 1.34
C PHE A 21 -16.65 7.99 1.42
N GLU A 22 -16.30 9.05 0.68
CA GLU A 22 -14.99 9.72 0.78
C GLU A 22 -14.73 10.19 2.21
N LYS A 23 -15.75 10.78 2.85
CA LYS A 23 -15.68 11.17 4.26
C LYS A 23 -15.53 9.97 5.18
N PHE A 24 -16.35 8.93 5.00
CA PHE A 24 -16.29 7.70 5.79
C PHE A 24 -14.90 7.07 5.75
N ILE A 25 -14.34 6.90 4.55
CA ILE A 25 -13.02 6.32 4.32
C ILE A 25 -11.94 7.17 5.02
N SER A 26 -11.99 8.50 4.85
CA SER A 26 -11.02 9.41 5.49
C SER A 26 -11.11 9.35 7.02
N ASP A 27 -12.32 9.39 7.59
CA ASP A 27 -12.58 9.34 9.04
C ASP A 27 -12.17 7.98 9.66
N LEU A 28 -12.12 6.92 8.84
CA LEU A 28 -11.79 5.57 9.27
C LEU A 28 -10.27 5.35 9.43
N LEU A 29 -9.43 6.14 8.75
CA LEU A 29 -7.97 5.95 8.71
C LEU A 29 -7.36 5.75 10.08
N PHE A 30 -7.72 6.59 11.05
CA PHE A 30 -7.12 6.63 12.38
C PHE A 30 -7.94 5.89 13.45
N LYS A 31 -8.86 5.01 13.03
CA LYS A 31 -9.72 4.22 13.92
C LYS A 31 -9.43 2.73 13.75
N PRO A 32 -8.31 2.20 14.28
CA PRO A 32 -7.79 0.88 13.93
C PRO A 32 -8.80 -0.26 14.15
N LYS A 33 -9.61 -0.21 15.21
CA LYS A 33 -10.64 -1.22 15.47
C LYS A 33 -11.73 -1.23 14.39
N GLU A 34 -12.32 -0.06 14.12
CA GLU A 34 -13.37 0.11 13.12
C GLU A 34 -12.84 -0.17 11.71
N ARG A 35 -11.62 0.29 11.42
CA ARG A 35 -10.89 0.05 10.16
C ARG A 35 -10.70 -1.44 9.91
N ASN A 36 -10.24 -2.18 10.91
CA ASN A 36 -10.03 -3.62 10.79
C ASN A 36 -11.34 -4.40 10.63
N ASP A 37 -12.43 -3.95 11.24
CA ASP A 37 -13.74 -4.56 11.04
C ASP A 37 -14.30 -4.26 9.65
N PHE A 38 -14.06 -3.06 9.11
CA PHE A 38 -14.35 -2.72 7.72
C PHE A 38 -13.58 -3.61 6.74
N TYR A 39 -12.28 -3.82 6.97
CA TYR A 39 -11.46 -4.72 6.15
C TYR A 39 -11.97 -6.15 6.16
N LYS A 40 -12.35 -6.70 7.32
CA LYS A 40 -12.94 -8.04 7.39
C LYS A 40 -14.20 -8.15 6.55
N LYS A 41 -15.07 -7.12 6.57
CA LYS A 41 -16.29 -7.09 5.75
C LYS A 41 -15.96 -7.04 4.25
N ILE A 42 -14.95 -6.27 3.84
CA ILE A 42 -14.46 -6.27 2.45
C ILE A 42 -13.97 -7.67 2.05
N LEU A 43 -13.08 -8.26 2.85
CA LEU A 43 -12.46 -9.55 2.56
C LEU A 43 -13.47 -10.72 2.57
N ALA A 44 -14.58 -10.57 3.28
CA ALA A 44 -15.70 -11.53 3.23
C ALA A 44 -16.44 -11.52 1.87
N ILE A 45 -16.42 -10.40 1.14
CA ILE A 45 -17.00 -10.28 -0.21
C ILE A 45 -15.98 -10.68 -1.26
N ASN A 46 -14.78 -10.09 -1.18
CA ASN A 46 -13.67 -10.33 -2.09
C ASN A 46 -12.37 -10.49 -1.31
N SER A 47 -11.88 -11.73 -1.22
CA SER A 47 -10.64 -12.08 -0.55
C SER A 47 -9.40 -11.91 -1.43
N ASN A 48 -9.55 -11.48 -2.69
CA ASN A 48 -8.42 -11.25 -3.57
C ASN A 48 -7.75 -9.90 -3.26
N VAL A 49 -6.59 -9.96 -2.60
CA VAL A 49 -5.77 -8.80 -2.26
C VAL A 49 -4.61 -8.56 -3.23
N SER A 50 -4.47 -9.36 -4.29
CA SER A 50 -3.37 -9.25 -5.27
C SER A 50 -3.49 -8.06 -6.23
N THR A 51 -4.65 -7.40 -6.22
CA THR A 51 -4.97 -6.22 -7.02
C THR A 51 -5.55 -5.16 -6.12
N ASP A 52 -5.44 -3.89 -6.49
CA ASP A 52 -6.06 -2.77 -5.79
C ASP A 52 -7.54 -3.01 -5.47
N THR A 53 -7.90 -2.85 -4.19
CA THR A 53 -9.23 -3.12 -3.66
C THR A 53 -10.26 -2.07 -4.08
N PHE A 54 -9.82 -0.83 -4.26
CA PHE A 54 -10.66 0.32 -4.56
C PHE A 54 -10.59 0.76 -6.02
N ARG A 55 -9.79 0.08 -6.86
CA ARG A 55 -9.60 0.42 -8.28
C ARG A 55 -10.91 0.71 -9.01
N GLU A 56 -11.84 -0.24 -9.01
CA GLU A 56 -13.09 -0.10 -9.77
C GLU A 56 -13.94 1.07 -9.26
N TYR A 57 -13.98 1.27 -7.94
CA TYR A 57 -14.65 2.41 -7.34
C TYR A 57 -14.01 3.71 -7.79
N PHE A 58 -12.69 3.82 -7.64
CA PHE A 58 -11.95 5.03 -7.92
C PHE A 58 -11.97 5.39 -9.42
N GLU A 59 -11.89 4.40 -10.31
CA GLU A 59 -12.02 4.56 -11.77
C GLU A 59 -13.40 5.07 -12.18
N GLU A 60 -14.48 4.54 -11.59
CA GLU A 60 -15.85 5.01 -11.84
C GLU A 60 -15.98 6.51 -11.51
N TYR A 61 -15.45 6.93 -10.37
CA TYR A 61 -15.47 8.34 -9.96
C TYR A 61 -14.46 9.24 -10.68
N ALA A 62 -13.30 8.72 -11.05
CA ALA A 62 -12.31 9.46 -11.83
C ALA A 62 -12.79 9.69 -13.28
N ALA A 63 -13.48 8.72 -13.88
CA ALA A 63 -14.08 8.87 -15.21
C ALA A 63 -15.17 9.96 -15.24
N GLU A 64 -15.89 10.16 -14.13
CA GLU A 64 -16.86 11.25 -13.97
C GLU A 64 -16.16 12.63 -13.85
N ARG A 65 -14.95 12.68 -13.30
CA ARG A 65 -14.12 13.89 -13.13
C ARG A 65 -13.13 14.03 -14.30
N LYS A 66 -13.56 14.69 -15.39
CA LYS A 66 -12.79 14.99 -16.64
C LYS A 66 -11.37 15.64 -16.50
N SER A 67 -10.77 15.77 -15.31
CA SER A 67 -9.67 16.71 -15.07
C SER A 67 -8.26 16.12 -14.96
N GLN A 68 -8.06 14.82 -14.77
CA GLN A 68 -6.72 14.21 -14.69
C GLN A 68 -6.68 12.92 -15.50
N GLN A 69 -6.02 12.95 -16.65
CA GLN A 69 -5.89 11.82 -17.58
C GLN A 69 -4.75 10.89 -17.15
N GLN A 70 -4.77 10.40 -15.91
CA GLN A 70 -3.88 9.31 -15.55
C GLN A 70 -4.40 8.04 -16.22
N ASP A 71 -3.64 7.51 -17.16
CA ASP A 71 -3.95 6.22 -17.78
C ASP A 71 -3.68 5.11 -16.77
N PHE A 72 -4.71 4.31 -16.48
CA PHE A 72 -4.56 3.14 -15.62
C PHE A 72 -3.53 2.18 -16.22
N THR A 73 -2.54 1.74 -15.43
CA THR A 73 -1.54 0.78 -15.93
C THR A 73 -2.17 -0.61 -16.02
N PRO A 74 -2.26 -1.23 -17.21
CA PRO A 74 -2.85 -2.56 -17.36
C PRO A 74 -2.14 -3.60 -16.48
N ASP A 75 -2.90 -4.55 -15.93
CA ASP A 75 -2.37 -5.56 -15.01
C ASP A 75 -1.14 -6.32 -15.58
N SER A 76 -1.12 -6.59 -16.88
CA SER A 76 0.00 -7.26 -17.55
C SER A 76 1.30 -6.45 -17.52
N VAL A 77 1.22 -5.13 -17.63
CA VAL A 77 2.38 -4.23 -17.57
C VAL A 77 2.87 -4.15 -16.13
N SER A 78 1.95 -4.00 -15.17
CA SER A 78 2.31 -3.98 -13.74
C SER A 78 2.96 -5.28 -13.28
N GLU A 79 2.48 -6.44 -13.76
CA GLU A 79 3.06 -7.75 -13.45
C GLU A 79 4.45 -7.94 -14.06
N LEU A 80 4.66 -7.45 -15.29
CA LEU A 80 5.97 -7.46 -15.92
C LEU A 80 6.96 -6.59 -15.14
N LEU A 81 6.57 -5.35 -14.78
CA LEU A 81 7.38 -4.44 -13.99
C LEU A 81 7.74 -5.02 -12.62
N ALA A 82 6.78 -5.64 -11.93
CA ALA A 82 7.01 -6.29 -10.64
C ALA A 82 8.11 -7.37 -10.73
N LYS A 83 8.07 -8.19 -11.78
CA LYS A 83 9.08 -9.22 -12.02
C LYS A 83 10.45 -8.65 -12.38
N ILE A 84 10.51 -7.63 -13.24
CA ILE A 84 11.77 -7.00 -13.66
C ILE A 84 12.46 -6.32 -12.47
N THR A 85 11.68 -5.75 -11.55
CA THR A 85 12.19 -5.01 -10.39
C THR A 85 12.43 -5.87 -9.15
N ARG A 86 12.35 -7.21 -9.28
CA ARG A 86 12.73 -8.13 -8.20
C ARG A 86 14.15 -7.84 -7.75
N ASN A 87 14.30 -7.57 -6.46
CA ASN A 87 15.57 -7.34 -5.79
C ASN A 87 15.63 -8.20 -4.55
N ASP A 88 16.77 -8.77 -4.21
CA ASP A 88 16.92 -9.37 -2.89
C ASP A 88 16.90 -8.26 -1.83
N ASN A 89 16.30 -8.53 -0.66
CA ASN A 89 16.20 -7.56 0.43
C ASN A 89 17.56 -7.15 1.04
N SER A 90 18.66 -7.60 0.44
CA SER A 90 20.02 -7.08 0.65
C SER A 90 20.34 -5.85 -0.22
N SER A 91 19.33 -5.18 -0.78
CA SER A 91 19.54 -3.95 -1.54
C SER A 91 20.23 -2.92 -0.64
N GLU A 92 21.27 -2.26 -1.13
CA GLU A 92 22.00 -1.21 -0.39
C GLU A 92 21.07 -0.08 0.09
N SER A 93 19.91 0.07 -0.57
CA SER A 93 18.89 1.07 -0.25
C SER A 93 17.94 0.67 0.88
N GLY A 94 17.82 -0.62 1.22
CA GLY A 94 16.87 -1.13 2.22
C GLY A 94 15.39 -1.12 1.78
N TRP A 95 15.09 -0.72 0.54
CA TRP A 95 13.73 -0.69 0.00
C TRP A 95 13.49 -1.84 -0.99
N SER A 96 12.34 -2.50 -0.84
CA SER A 96 11.87 -3.57 -1.74
C SER A 96 11.20 -3.02 -3.01
N GLY A 97 10.74 -1.76 -2.98
CA GLY A 97 10.17 -1.05 -4.13
C GLY A 97 9.85 0.41 -3.82
N TYR A 98 9.91 1.27 -4.84
CA TYR A 98 9.63 2.70 -4.76
C TYR A 98 8.69 3.13 -5.90
N ASP A 99 7.61 3.84 -5.58
CA ASP A 99 6.68 4.42 -6.55
C ASP A 99 6.42 5.92 -6.25
N PRO A 100 7.00 6.86 -7.02
CA PRO A 100 6.90 8.30 -6.77
C PRO A 100 5.54 8.91 -7.14
N THR A 101 4.63 8.15 -7.77
CA THR A 101 3.30 8.60 -8.21
C THR A 101 2.30 7.46 -8.05
N ALA A 102 2.13 7.01 -6.81
CA ALA A 102 1.52 5.71 -6.55
C ALA A 102 0.02 5.63 -6.85
N GLY A 103 -0.68 6.76 -6.91
CA GLY A 103 -2.13 6.79 -6.99
C GLY A 103 -2.72 6.00 -5.81
N THR A 104 -3.65 5.10 -6.11
CA THR A 104 -4.23 4.17 -5.12
C THR A 104 -3.31 2.98 -4.77
N GLY A 105 -2.12 2.90 -5.36
CA GLY A 105 -1.08 1.91 -5.04
C GLY A 105 -1.06 0.67 -5.95
N SER A 106 -1.69 0.70 -7.11
CA SER A 106 -1.81 -0.48 -7.98
C SER A 106 -0.46 -1.13 -8.34
N LEU A 107 0.57 -0.33 -8.66
CA LEU A 107 1.91 -0.85 -8.99
C LEU A 107 2.61 -1.45 -7.77
N ILE A 108 2.62 -0.74 -6.63
CA ILE A 108 3.29 -1.24 -5.43
C ILE A 108 2.62 -2.51 -4.88
N ILE A 109 1.30 -2.62 -5.01
CA ILE A 109 0.54 -3.83 -4.64
C ILE A 109 0.96 -5.02 -5.51
N LYS A 110 1.16 -4.81 -6.81
CA LYS A 110 1.64 -5.87 -7.72
C LYS A 110 3.06 -6.30 -7.38
N LYS A 111 3.95 -5.35 -7.07
CA LYS A 111 5.31 -5.65 -6.59
C LYS A 111 5.28 -6.45 -5.29
N TRP A 112 4.48 -6.03 -4.32
CA TRP A 112 4.31 -6.76 -3.05
C TRP A 112 3.76 -8.17 -3.25
N ASN A 113 2.75 -8.33 -4.10
CA ASN A 113 2.17 -9.64 -4.34
C ASN A 113 3.17 -10.56 -5.05
N ASP A 114 3.98 -10.05 -5.97
CA ASP A 114 5.05 -10.80 -6.62
C ASP A 114 6.13 -11.24 -5.62
N ASP A 115 6.57 -10.33 -4.75
CA ASP A 115 7.50 -10.62 -3.65
C ASP A 115 6.96 -11.74 -2.75
N ARG A 116 5.71 -11.63 -2.31
CA ARG A 116 5.04 -12.65 -1.48
C ARG A 116 4.94 -14.01 -2.19
N LEU A 117 4.61 -14.02 -3.48
CA LEU A 117 4.47 -15.25 -4.28
C LEU A 117 5.81 -15.87 -4.66
N SER A 118 6.90 -15.10 -4.60
CA SER A 118 8.25 -15.61 -4.78
C SER A 118 8.72 -16.45 -3.60
N GLU A 119 8.02 -16.38 -2.46
CA GLU A 119 8.32 -17.08 -1.22
C GLU A 119 7.34 -18.22 -0.89
N THR A 120 7.64 -18.96 0.16
CA THR A 120 6.74 -19.95 0.75
C THR A 120 6.01 -19.34 1.96
N PRO A 121 4.84 -19.89 2.37
CA PRO A 121 4.18 -19.46 3.61
C PRO A 121 5.03 -19.60 4.88
N PHE A 122 6.11 -20.39 4.84
CA PHE A 122 7.01 -20.61 5.98
C PHE A 122 8.25 -19.70 5.99
N SER A 123 8.60 -19.12 4.84
CA SER A 123 9.75 -18.21 4.68
C SER A 123 9.32 -16.75 4.61
N TYR A 124 8.11 -16.48 4.10
CA TYR A 124 7.59 -15.13 3.98
C TYR A 124 7.37 -14.51 5.37
N ALA A 125 8.02 -13.37 5.59
CA ALA A 125 7.84 -12.53 6.77
C ALA A 125 7.68 -11.07 6.34
N PRO A 126 6.64 -10.36 6.80
CA PRO A 126 6.43 -8.96 6.46
C PRO A 126 7.65 -8.07 6.72
N HIS A 127 8.38 -8.26 7.83
CA HIS A 127 9.55 -7.44 8.18
C HIS A 127 10.69 -7.47 7.16
N ASN A 128 10.75 -8.50 6.30
CA ASN A 128 11.75 -8.57 5.24
C ASN A 128 11.48 -7.54 4.14
N TYR A 129 10.26 -7.00 4.05
CA TYR A 129 9.84 -6.14 2.95
C TYR A 129 9.49 -4.75 3.47
N LEU A 130 10.02 -3.73 2.79
CA LEU A 130 9.70 -2.33 3.08
C LEU A 130 9.57 -1.56 1.77
N TYR A 131 8.41 -0.93 1.57
CA TYR A 131 8.11 -0.17 0.35
C TYR A 131 8.07 1.33 0.64
N MET A 132 8.34 2.15 -0.37
CA MET A 132 8.12 3.60 -0.32
C MET A 132 7.21 4.03 -1.45
N VAL A 133 6.28 4.91 -1.16
CA VAL A 133 5.40 5.50 -2.16
C VAL A 133 5.21 6.99 -1.90
N GLU A 134 5.06 7.77 -2.97
CA GLU A 134 4.68 9.18 -2.90
C GLU A 134 3.40 9.43 -3.69
N GLU A 135 2.54 10.29 -3.18
CA GLU A 135 1.30 10.69 -3.84
C GLU A 135 0.92 12.13 -3.48
N PHE A 136 0.40 12.86 -4.46
CA PHE A 136 0.06 14.28 -4.35
C PHE A 136 -1.42 14.52 -3.98
N GLY A 137 -2.32 13.67 -4.49
CA GLY A 137 -3.77 13.86 -4.40
C GLY A 137 -4.34 13.61 -3.01
N ASP A 138 -4.89 14.65 -2.38
CA ASP A 138 -5.56 14.58 -1.07
C ASP A 138 -6.64 13.51 -0.99
N ASN A 139 -7.44 13.40 -2.05
CA ASN A 139 -8.53 12.45 -2.14
C ASN A 139 -8.05 11.01 -2.37
N VAL A 140 -6.80 10.80 -2.77
CA VAL A 140 -6.22 9.49 -3.11
C VAL A 140 -5.59 8.83 -1.89
N ILE A 141 -4.94 9.63 -1.03
CA ILE A 141 -4.20 9.15 0.15
C ILE A 141 -5.01 8.20 1.03
N PRO A 142 -6.30 8.46 1.36
CA PRO A 142 -7.07 7.52 2.16
C PRO A 142 -7.19 6.13 1.52
N TYR A 143 -7.42 6.06 0.21
CA TYR A 143 -7.51 4.80 -0.52
C TYR A 143 -6.16 4.07 -0.56
N LEU A 144 -5.08 4.80 -0.82
CA LEU A 144 -3.72 4.26 -0.81
C LEU A 144 -3.36 3.65 0.54
N LEU A 145 -3.58 4.38 1.64
CA LEU A 145 -3.31 3.91 3.00
C LEU A 145 -4.14 2.68 3.33
N HIS A 146 -5.44 2.67 2.97
CA HIS A 146 -6.25 1.49 3.22
C HIS A 146 -5.81 0.28 2.39
N ASN A 147 -5.39 0.49 1.14
CA ASN A 147 -4.84 -0.57 0.29
C ASN A 147 -3.57 -1.18 0.89
N ILE A 148 -2.66 -0.37 1.41
CA ILE A 148 -1.44 -0.88 2.04
C ILE A 148 -1.80 -1.62 3.34
N ALA A 149 -2.65 -1.04 4.16
CA ALA A 149 -2.97 -1.59 5.49
C ALA A 149 -3.78 -2.89 5.44
N ILE A 150 -4.77 -3.02 4.54
CA ILE A 150 -5.55 -4.26 4.40
C ILE A 150 -4.70 -5.46 3.96
N ARG A 151 -3.52 -5.21 3.37
CA ARG A 151 -2.59 -6.23 2.86
C ARG A 151 -1.52 -6.64 3.88
N GLY A 152 -1.46 -5.99 5.05
CA GLY A 152 -0.41 -6.28 6.03
C GLY A 152 0.98 -5.87 5.55
N MET A 153 1.08 -4.87 4.66
CA MET A 153 2.34 -4.36 4.10
C MET A 153 3.07 -3.42 5.06
N ASN A 154 4.39 -3.38 4.99
CA ASN A 154 5.19 -2.29 5.55
C ASN A 154 5.49 -1.26 4.46
N CYS A 155 5.11 -0.01 4.66
CA CYS A 155 5.31 1.03 3.68
C CYS A 155 5.43 2.43 4.30
N VAL A 156 6.35 3.23 3.78
CA VAL A 156 6.36 4.67 3.98
C VAL A 156 5.56 5.33 2.86
N VAL A 157 4.52 6.08 3.22
CA VAL A 157 3.68 6.84 2.30
C VAL A 157 3.94 8.33 2.51
N ILE A 158 4.50 8.99 1.50
CA ILE A 158 4.80 10.42 1.52
C ILE A 158 3.67 11.14 0.78
N HIS A 159 2.92 11.97 1.50
CA HIS A 159 1.85 12.78 0.92
C HIS A 159 2.39 14.17 0.60
N GLY A 160 2.51 14.52 -0.68
CA GLY A 160 2.99 15.84 -1.09
C GLY A 160 3.50 15.89 -2.53
N ASP A 161 4.17 16.99 -2.86
CA ASP A 161 4.81 17.15 -4.16
C ASP A 161 6.18 16.47 -4.18
N THR A 162 6.29 15.41 -4.98
CA THR A 162 7.50 14.60 -5.17
C THR A 162 8.68 15.41 -5.70
N LEU A 163 8.43 16.40 -6.56
CA LEU A 163 9.47 17.20 -7.22
C LEU A 163 9.93 18.37 -6.34
N GLU A 164 8.99 19.14 -5.80
CA GLU A 164 9.30 20.30 -4.96
C GLU A 164 9.70 19.89 -3.52
N ARG A 165 9.44 18.64 -3.14
CA ARG A 165 9.57 18.12 -1.76
C ARG A 165 8.76 18.95 -0.75
N ASN A 166 7.62 19.46 -1.20
CA ASN A 166 6.63 20.14 -0.38
C ASN A 166 5.66 19.09 0.17
N ILE A 167 5.96 18.60 1.37
CA ILE A 167 5.30 17.43 1.96
C ILE A 167 4.22 17.88 2.95
N LYS A 168 3.04 17.28 2.89
CA LYS A 168 1.96 17.50 3.85
C LYS A 168 2.16 16.63 5.08
N GLN A 169 2.26 15.31 4.86
CA GLN A 169 2.42 14.30 5.90
C GLN A 169 3.26 13.13 5.39
N ILE A 170 3.87 12.40 6.33
CA ILE A 170 4.51 11.11 6.05
C ILE A 170 3.85 10.08 6.95
N TYR A 171 3.30 9.03 6.36
CA TYR A 171 2.68 7.93 7.07
C TYR A 171 3.64 6.74 7.09
N PHE A 172 3.72 6.10 8.25
CA PHE A 172 4.45 4.85 8.43
C PHE A 172 3.45 3.73 8.69
N VAL A 173 3.17 2.97 7.63
CA VAL A 173 2.29 1.81 7.68
C VAL A 173 3.14 0.59 8.00
N GLN A 174 2.84 -0.11 9.09
CA GLN A 174 3.65 -1.25 9.52
C GLN A 174 2.81 -2.41 10.03
N ASN A 175 3.22 -3.62 9.67
CA ASN A 175 2.73 -4.85 10.24
C ASN A 175 3.45 -5.11 11.56
N SER A 176 2.95 -4.49 12.63
CA SER A 176 3.55 -4.56 13.98
C SER A 176 3.62 -5.97 14.55
N HIS A 177 2.84 -6.91 14.03
CA HIS A 177 2.81 -8.29 14.48
C HIS A 177 3.67 -9.22 13.63
N ASP A 178 4.22 -8.73 12.52
CA ASP A 178 5.01 -9.51 11.57
C ASP A 178 4.29 -10.78 11.11
N ASP A 179 2.98 -10.65 10.91
CA ASP A 179 2.07 -11.74 10.57
C ASP A 179 1.37 -11.40 9.26
N TYR A 180 1.65 -12.18 8.22
CA TYR A 180 1.11 -11.95 6.87
C TYR A 180 -0.42 -12.14 6.77
N MET A 181 -1.07 -12.64 7.82
CA MET A 181 -2.54 -12.73 7.91
C MET A 181 -3.16 -11.53 8.64
N LYS A 182 -2.36 -10.65 9.23
CA LYS A 182 -2.83 -9.45 9.95
C LYS A 182 -2.72 -8.19 9.11
N PHE A 183 -3.56 -7.22 9.45
CA PHE A 183 -3.53 -5.89 8.86
C PHE A 183 -2.41 -5.05 9.45
N SER A 184 -1.96 -4.05 8.70
CA SER A 184 -0.99 -3.08 9.18
C SER A 184 -1.65 -1.97 9.98
N ASP A 185 -0.86 -1.43 10.91
CA ASP A 185 -1.16 -0.22 11.63
C ASP A 185 -0.72 1.00 10.81
N ILE A 186 -1.42 2.11 10.97
CA ILE A 186 -1.12 3.38 10.31
C ILE A 186 -0.62 4.37 11.36
N ASN A 187 0.62 4.80 11.23
CA ASN A 187 1.22 5.82 12.08
C ASN A 187 1.52 7.07 11.25
N VAL A 188 1.55 8.24 11.89
CA VAL A 188 2.00 9.49 11.26
C VAL A 188 3.34 9.88 11.85
N MET A 189 4.31 10.14 10.99
CA MET A 189 5.63 10.59 11.42
C MET A 189 5.56 12.06 11.88
N PRO A 190 6.23 12.41 12.98
CA PRO A 190 6.24 13.78 13.47
C PRO A 190 7.07 14.68 12.55
N HIS A 191 6.70 15.96 12.46
CA HIS A 191 7.41 16.96 11.66
C HIS A 191 8.72 17.43 12.33
N THR A 192 9.63 16.50 12.58
CA THR A 192 10.95 16.76 13.18
C THR A 192 12.02 16.95 12.11
N ASP A 193 13.12 17.61 12.46
CA ASP A 193 14.24 17.82 11.53
C ASP A 193 14.88 16.49 11.09
N LYS A 194 14.88 15.47 11.95
CA LYS A 194 15.34 14.13 11.60
C LYS A 194 14.49 13.50 10.49
N VAL A 195 13.17 13.62 10.58
CA VAL A 195 12.25 13.11 9.54
C VAL A 195 12.42 13.90 8.25
N LYS A 196 12.65 15.22 8.34
CA LYS A 196 12.94 16.02 7.15
C LYS A 196 14.22 15.58 6.44
N GLU A 197 15.29 15.33 7.18
CA GLU A 197 16.56 14.88 6.63
C GLU A 197 16.43 13.49 5.99
N GLU A 198 15.81 12.54 6.70
CA GLU A 198 15.62 11.15 6.25
C GLU A 198 14.84 11.06 4.93
N PHE A 199 13.75 11.82 4.81
CA PHE A 199 12.88 11.78 3.64
C PHE A 199 13.08 12.97 2.70
N ASN A 200 14.19 13.70 2.84
CA ASN A 200 14.54 14.85 1.99
C ASN A 200 13.36 15.82 1.80
N VAL A 201 12.75 16.27 2.91
CA VAL A 201 11.61 17.20 2.92
C VAL A 201 12.13 18.64 2.89
N SER A 202 11.78 19.40 1.85
CA SER A 202 12.12 20.83 1.76
C SER A 202 11.27 21.66 2.71
N ASN A 203 9.96 21.42 2.72
CA ASN A 203 9.03 22.15 3.57
C ASN A 203 7.79 21.31 3.91
N TRP A 204 7.16 21.63 5.05
CA TRP A 204 5.86 21.09 5.42
C TRP A 204 4.76 22.05 4.97
N SER A 205 3.76 21.58 4.20
CA SER A 205 2.61 22.40 3.76
C SER A 205 1.44 22.39 4.75
N GLU A 206 1.38 21.40 5.62
CA GLU A 206 0.29 21.23 6.59
C GLU A 206 0.81 21.13 8.03
N LYS A 207 -0.10 21.23 9.00
CA LYS A 207 0.23 21.00 10.41
C LYS A 207 0.41 19.51 10.66
N ALA A 208 1.38 19.15 11.49
CA ALA A 208 1.59 17.76 11.90
C ALA A 208 0.30 17.14 12.46
N ILE A 209 -0.01 15.93 11.99
CA ILE A 209 -1.03 15.08 12.59
C ILE A 209 -0.33 14.20 13.63
N GLU A 210 -0.80 14.24 14.87
CA GLU A 210 -0.30 13.37 15.93
C GLU A 210 -1.14 12.10 15.99
N HIS A 211 -0.62 11.00 15.45
CA HIS A 211 -1.30 9.70 15.49
C HIS A 211 -0.29 8.55 15.45
N VAL A 212 -0.35 7.69 16.46
CA VAL A 212 0.49 6.48 16.58
C VAL A 212 -0.37 5.34 17.08
N GLU A 213 -0.41 4.25 16.33
CA GLU A 213 -1.13 3.01 16.63
C GLU A 213 -0.20 1.94 17.18
N SER A 214 1.06 1.91 16.74
CA SER A 214 2.06 0.95 17.19
C SER A 214 3.49 1.49 17.10
N ASP A 215 4.31 1.10 18.06
CA ASP A 215 5.70 1.58 18.17
C ASP A 215 6.74 0.57 17.67
N LYS A 216 6.49 -0.73 17.85
CA LYS A 216 7.47 -1.78 17.60
C LYS A 216 6.89 -2.88 16.72
N VAL A 217 7.72 -3.36 15.80
CA VAL A 217 7.47 -4.60 15.06
C VAL A 217 7.94 -5.76 15.93
N ALA A 218 7.03 -6.69 16.23
CA ALA A 218 7.37 -7.97 16.81
C ALA A 218 8.22 -8.73 15.79
N TYR A 219 9.46 -9.07 16.12
CA TYR A 219 10.28 -9.89 15.24
C TYR A 219 9.89 -11.37 15.43
N ILE A 220 9.34 -11.99 14.38
CA ILE A 220 9.07 -13.42 14.37
C ILE A 220 10.14 -14.10 13.50
N PRO A 221 10.94 -15.03 14.07
CA PRO A 221 11.94 -15.76 13.28
C PRO A 221 11.25 -16.56 12.18
N ALA A 222 11.46 -16.17 10.92
CA ALA A 222 11.03 -16.95 9.76
C ALA A 222 12.16 -17.87 9.28
N LEU A 223 11.82 -18.87 8.47
CA LEU A 223 12.85 -19.61 7.74
C LEU A 223 13.63 -18.63 6.85
N PRO A 224 14.91 -18.92 6.56
CA PRO A 224 15.69 -18.12 5.62
C PRO A 224 14.90 -17.89 4.34
N MET A 225 14.86 -16.63 3.91
CA MET A 225 14.15 -16.20 2.71
C MET A 225 14.60 -17.08 1.53
N HIS A 226 13.64 -17.69 0.84
CA HIS A 226 13.91 -18.55 -0.31
C HIS A 226 13.10 -18.10 -1.51
N ARG A 227 13.59 -17.05 -2.18
CA ARG A 227 12.91 -16.49 -3.35
C ARG A 227 13.11 -17.37 -4.58
N LYS A 228 12.01 -17.66 -5.27
CA LYS A 228 12.04 -18.34 -6.56
C LYS A 228 12.70 -17.46 -7.61
N HIS A 229 13.75 -17.99 -8.25
CA HIS A 229 14.35 -17.36 -9.42
C HIS A 229 13.33 -17.18 -10.55
N ILE A 230 13.51 -16.12 -11.34
CA ILE A 230 12.78 -15.97 -12.59
C ILE A 230 13.31 -17.04 -13.53
N ILE A 231 12.46 -18.00 -13.91
CA ILE A 231 12.82 -18.99 -14.93
C ILE A 231 12.88 -18.25 -16.27
N THR A 232 14.07 -18.12 -16.83
CA THR A 232 14.28 -17.56 -18.16
C THR A 232 14.28 -18.68 -19.20
N PHE A 233 14.06 -18.34 -20.48
CA PHE A 233 14.01 -19.32 -21.58
C PHE A 233 15.32 -20.12 -21.79
N GLY A 234 16.38 -19.85 -21.02
CA GLY A 234 17.64 -20.59 -21.03
C GLY A 234 17.89 -21.47 -19.80
N ASP A 235 17.00 -21.45 -18.79
CA ASP A 235 17.16 -22.23 -17.54
C ASP A 235 16.53 -23.63 -17.62
N GLY A 236 16.16 -24.06 -18.84
CA GLY A 236 15.66 -25.41 -19.12
C GLY A 236 16.72 -26.22 -19.87
N ASP A 237 17.09 -27.36 -19.27
CA ASP A 237 17.97 -28.41 -19.76
C ASP A 237 19.46 -28.29 -19.36
N ASP A 238 19.74 -28.54 -18.08
CA ASP A 238 20.99 -29.19 -17.64
C ASP A 238 20.60 -30.38 -16.73
N ASP A 239 20.14 -31.47 -17.35
CA ASP A 239 20.09 -32.82 -16.75
C ASP A 239 21.41 -33.58 -17.03
#